data_AF-A0A172ZHZ6-F1
#
_entry.id   AF-A0A172ZHZ6-F1
#
_cell.length_a   1.000
_cell.length_b   1.000
_cell.length_c   1.000
_cell.angle_alpha   90.00
_cell.angle_beta   90.00
_cell.angle_gamma   90.00
#
_symmetry.space_group_name_H-M   'P 1'
#
loop_
_entity.id
_entity.type
_entity.pdbx_description
1 polymer ?
#
loop_
_entity_poly.entity_id
_entity_poly.type
_entity_poly.pdbx_seq_one_letter_code
_entity_poly.pdbx_strand_id
1 'polypeptide(L)'
;MNARDFTQEQGNFGEELIGIIAQKNNLGEDVSHLFQTVKGGIDAAFLATDPAPRLTIVESKTSCWGTYPYSHLKKQGGSIYFRHLLESLDYRHRDIQLHFQKLIGTYPELTLHFIRVETLIELTEDRFVVEDLKVKSWKDSISN
;
A
#
# COMPACT_ATOMS: atom_id res chain seq x y z
N MET A 1 -11.25 3.66 -24.44
CA MET A 1 -10.22 3.83 -23.41
C MET A 1 -8.89 3.38 -23.99
N ASN A 2 -7.81 4.15 -23.84
CA ASN A 2 -6.49 3.68 -24.28
C ASN A 2 -5.86 2.80 -23.16
N ALA A 3 -4.81 2.05 -23.49
CA ALA A 3 -4.19 1.10 -22.53
C ALA A 3 -3.60 1.77 -21.28
N ARG A 4 -3.14 3.02 -21.39
CA ARG A 4 -2.59 3.79 -20.27
C ARG A 4 -3.72 4.22 -19.32
N ASP A 5 -4.81 4.74 -19.86
CA ASP A 5 -5.98 5.14 -19.07
C ASP A 5 -6.55 3.92 -18.33
N PHE A 6 -6.63 2.78 -19.02
CA PHE A 6 -7.08 1.52 -18.40
C PHE A 6 -6.20 1.09 -17.23
N THR A 7 -4.87 1.11 -17.40
CA THR A 7 -3.94 0.73 -16.34
C THR A 7 -4.05 1.66 -15.14
N GLN A 8 -4.26 2.96 -15.38
CA GLN A 8 -4.45 3.94 -14.31
C GLN A 8 -5.78 3.74 -13.58
N GLU A 9 -6.90 3.58 -14.30
CA GLU A 9 -8.20 3.30 -13.70
C GLU A 9 -8.17 2.01 -12.87
N GLN A 10 -7.54 0.96 -13.38
CA GLN A 10 -7.35 -0.30 -12.67
C GLN A 10 -6.55 -0.13 -11.36
N GLY A 11 -5.51 0.72 -11.37
CA GLY A 11 -4.75 1.07 -10.18
C GLY A 11 -5.60 1.82 -9.16
N ASN A 12 -6.28 2.87 -9.60
CA ASN A 12 -7.15 3.70 -8.76
C ASN A 12 -8.26 2.87 -8.10
N PHE A 13 -8.90 1.97 -8.86
CA PHE A 13 -9.91 1.06 -8.31
C PHE A 13 -9.34 0.16 -7.20
N GLY A 14 -8.11 -0.31 -7.37
CA GLY A 14 -7.40 -1.05 -6.33
C GLY A 14 -7.19 -0.24 -5.06
N GLU A 15 -6.85 1.04 -5.17
CA GLU A 15 -6.66 1.95 -4.04
C GLU A 15 -7.99 2.28 -3.33
N GLU A 16 -9.09 2.45 -4.07
CA GLU A 16 -10.43 2.64 -3.49
C GLU A 16 -10.85 1.43 -2.63
N LEU A 17 -10.56 0.21 -3.08
CA LEU A 17 -10.84 -1.00 -2.31
C LEU A 17 -10.04 -1.06 -1.01
N ILE A 18 -8.83 -0.48 -0.95
CA ILE A 18 -8.05 -0.39 0.29
C ILE A 18 -8.80 0.44 1.32
N GLY A 19 -9.44 1.54 0.93
CA GLY A 19 -10.26 2.36 1.84
C GLY A 19 -11.37 1.54 2.50
N ILE A 20 -12.05 0.69 1.73
CA ILE A 20 -13.08 -0.23 2.25
C ILE A 20 -12.47 -1.27 3.20
N ILE A 21 -11.32 -1.86 2.84
CA ILE A 21 -10.60 -2.81 3.70
C ILE A 21 -10.19 -2.14 5.01
N ALA A 22 -9.67 -0.92 4.95
CA ALA A 22 -9.22 -0.16 6.10
C ALA A 22 -10.36 0.11 7.08
N GLN A 23 -11.50 0.56 6.56
CA GLN A 23 -12.71 0.78 7.36
C GLN A 23 -13.21 -0.52 8.00
N LYS A 24 -13.33 -1.60 7.23
CA LYS A 24 -13.87 -2.89 7.72
C LYS A 24 -12.97 -3.57 8.75
N ASN A 25 -11.65 -3.35 8.68
CA ASN A 25 -10.67 -3.97 9.57
C ASN A 25 -10.16 -3.02 10.66
N ASN A 26 -10.73 -1.82 10.79
CA ASN A 26 -10.31 -0.79 11.73
C ASN A 26 -8.80 -0.52 11.67
N LEU A 27 -8.27 -0.27 10.47
CA LEU A 27 -6.84 0.00 10.29
C LEU A 27 -6.41 1.38 10.79
N GLY A 28 -7.38 2.25 11.09
CA GLY A 28 -7.17 3.58 11.65
C GLY A 28 -7.35 4.71 10.63
N GLU A 29 -6.81 5.88 10.94
CA GLU A 29 -6.88 7.07 10.11
C GLU A 29 -6.00 6.92 8.85
N ASP A 30 -6.49 7.39 7.70
CA ASP A 30 -5.71 7.42 6.46
C ASP A 30 -4.61 8.50 6.54
N VAL A 31 -3.36 8.04 6.59
CA VAL A 31 -2.16 8.88 6.60
C VAL A 31 -1.31 8.66 5.35
N SER A 32 -1.90 8.15 4.27
CA SER A 32 -1.21 7.81 3.02
C SER A 32 -0.44 9.00 2.43
N HIS A 33 -1.00 10.21 2.57
CA HIS A 33 -0.38 11.46 2.13
C HIS A 33 1.02 11.72 2.72
N LEU A 34 1.39 11.07 3.82
CA LEU A 34 2.72 11.17 4.43
C LEU A 34 3.78 10.32 3.71
N PHE A 35 3.35 9.29 2.97
CA PHE A 35 4.22 8.24 2.42
C PHE A 35 4.05 8.00 0.91
N GLN A 36 3.02 8.58 0.30
CA GLN A 36 2.81 8.57 -1.14
C GLN A 36 3.79 9.52 -1.84
N THR A 37 4.27 9.11 -3.01
CA THR A 37 5.16 9.92 -3.86
C THR A 37 4.75 9.76 -5.32
N VAL A 38 5.18 10.68 -6.18
CA VAL A 38 4.82 10.65 -7.62
C VAL A 38 5.20 9.32 -8.30
N LYS A 39 6.26 8.65 -7.82
CA LYS A 39 6.68 7.33 -8.30
C LYS A 39 7.43 6.59 -7.20
N GLY A 40 7.00 5.36 -6.90
CA GLY A 40 7.75 4.44 -6.03
C GLY A 40 7.48 4.63 -4.54
N GLY A 41 6.41 5.31 -4.16
CA GLY A 41 5.96 5.39 -2.76
C GLY A 41 5.23 4.12 -2.30
N ILE A 42 4.55 4.27 -1.16
CA ILE A 42 3.57 3.32 -0.64
C ILE A 42 2.19 3.66 -1.22
N ASP A 43 1.38 2.65 -1.53
CA ASP A 43 0.06 2.87 -2.13
C ASP A 43 -0.93 3.41 -1.07
N ALA A 44 -0.92 2.89 0.16
CA ALA A 44 -1.67 3.47 1.28
C ALA A 44 -1.03 3.22 2.66
N ALA A 45 -1.36 4.06 3.64
CA ALA A 45 -0.91 3.92 5.02
C ALA A 45 -2.02 4.33 6.01
N PHE A 46 -2.24 3.53 7.04
CA PHE A 46 -3.27 3.77 8.06
C PHE A 46 -2.70 3.74 9.47
N LEU A 47 -3.07 4.71 10.30
CA LEU A 47 -2.61 4.87 11.68
C LEU A 47 -3.76 4.61 12.66
N ALA A 48 -3.69 3.48 13.37
CA ALA A 48 -4.52 3.25 14.55
C ALA A 48 -3.81 3.81 15.77
N THR A 49 -4.47 4.72 16.50
CA THR A 49 -3.90 5.39 17.68
C THR A 49 -4.29 4.75 19.00
N ASP A 50 -5.23 3.80 18.98
CA ASP A 50 -5.61 3.04 20.17
C ASP A 50 -4.41 2.23 20.67
N PRO A 51 -4.14 2.17 21.98
CA PRO A 51 -3.00 1.42 22.50
C PRO A 51 -3.08 -0.09 22.14
N ALA A 52 -2.05 -0.70 21.56
CA ALA A 52 -0.78 -0.10 21.12
C ALA A 52 -0.89 0.53 19.71
N PRO A 53 -0.35 1.76 19.49
CA PRO A 53 -0.44 2.44 18.21
C PRO A 53 0.21 1.62 17.10
N ARG A 54 -0.44 1.63 15.92
CA ARG A 54 -0.04 0.80 14.78
C ARG A 54 -0.13 1.58 13.48
N LEU A 55 0.98 1.58 12.73
CA LEU A 55 1.01 2.04 11.35
C LEU A 55 0.97 0.84 10.42
N THR A 56 -0.09 0.73 9.63
CA THR A 56 -0.26 -0.32 8.61
C THR A 56 0.09 0.24 7.24
N ILE A 57 1.15 -0.29 6.65
CA ILE A 57 1.65 0.03 5.31
C ILE A 57 1.06 -0.97 4.32
N VAL A 58 0.46 -0.46 3.25
CA VAL A 58 -0.30 -1.25 2.26
C VAL A 58 0.32 -1.08 0.87
N GLU A 59 0.60 -2.21 0.24
CA GLU A 59 0.89 -2.31 -1.20
C GLU A 59 -0.33 -2.94 -1.91
N SER A 60 -0.80 -2.34 -2.98
CA SER A 60 -1.95 -2.82 -3.76
C SER A 60 -1.57 -3.16 -5.19
N LYS A 61 -2.15 -4.26 -5.67
CA LYS A 61 -2.03 -4.71 -7.06
C LYS A 61 -3.38 -5.21 -7.54
N THR A 62 -3.90 -4.56 -8.57
CA THR A 62 -5.11 -4.99 -9.27
C THR A 62 -4.71 -5.70 -10.56
N SER A 63 -5.43 -6.75 -10.98
CA SER A 63 -5.16 -7.51 -12.20
C SER A 63 -6.44 -8.03 -12.84
N CYS A 64 -6.52 -8.06 -14.18
CA CYS A 64 -7.55 -8.81 -14.91
C CYS A 64 -7.10 -10.23 -15.29
N TRP A 65 -5.88 -10.61 -14.91
CA TRP A 65 -5.24 -11.86 -15.36
C TRP A 65 -4.75 -12.71 -14.19
N GLY A 66 -5.07 -12.32 -12.95
CA GLY A 66 -4.60 -12.98 -11.74
C GLY A 66 -3.08 -12.92 -11.53
N THR A 67 -2.37 -12.07 -12.29
CA THR A 67 -0.92 -11.88 -12.18
C THR A 67 -0.60 -10.50 -11.63
N TYR A 68 0.19 -10.43 -10.56
CA TYR A 68 0.47 -9.22 -9.80
C TYR A 68 1.96 -8.85 -9.88
N PRO A 69 2.35 -7.87 -10.71
CA PRO A 69 3.75 -7.52 -10.88
C PRO A 69 4.27 -6.72 -9.68
N TYR A 70 5.24 -7.29 -8.97
CA TYR A 70 6.02 -6.62 -7.95
C TYR A 70 7.44 -6.35 -8.43
N SER A 71 7.97 -5.17 -8.11
CA SER A 71 9.40 -4.87 -8.35
C SER A 71 10.29 -5.80 -7.51
N HIS A 72 11.56 -5.95 -7.92
CA HIS A 72 12.51 -6.76 -7.17
C HIS A 72 12.56 -6.39 -5.68
N LEU A 73 12.55 -5.09 -5.37
CA LEU A 73 12.52 -4.60 -3.98
C LEU A 73 11.21 -4.93 -3.26
N LYS A 74 10.05 -4.71 -3.91
CA LYS A 74 8.75 -5.03 -3.29
C LYS A 74 8.58 -6.54 -3.02
N LYS A 75 9.23 -7.39 -3.82
CA LYS A 75 9.29 -8.85 -3.57
C LYS A 75 10.12 -9.23 -2.34
N GLN A 76 11.01 -8.38 -1.85
CA GLN A 76 11.79 -8.66 -0.63
C GLN A 76 10.95 -8.50 0.65
N GLY A 77 9.74 -7.94 0.56
CA GLY A 77 8.85 -7.71 1.68
C GLY A 77 8.75 -6.22 2.05
N GLY A 78 7.63 -5.84 2.63
CA GLY A 78 7.27 -4.47 2.98
C GLY A 78 8.17 -3.86 4.04
N SER A 79 8.66 -4.67 4.98
CA SER A 79 9.62 -4.20 5.99
C SER A 79 10.93 -3.72 5.36
N ILE A 80 11.47 -4.50 4.41
CA ILE A 80 12.69 -4.16 3.66
C ILE A 80 12.41 -3.00 2.72
N TYR A 81 11.30 -3.04 1.98
CA TYR A 81 10.93 -1.97 1.05
C TYR A 81 10.77 -0.63 1.75
N PHE A 82 10.04 -0.59 2.86
CA PHE A 82 9.81 0.63 3.62
C PHE A 82 11.10 1.19 4.22
N ARG A 83 11.98 0.33 4.76
CA ARG A 83 13.32 0.76 5.17
C ARG A 83 14.09 1.40 4.01
N HIS A 84 14.00 0.81 2.83
CA HIS A 84 14.65 1.34 1.65
C HIS A 84 14.14 2.73 1.25
N LEU A 85 12.85 3.00 1.46
CA LEU A 85 12.26 4.34 1.28
C LEU A 85 12.78 5.33 2.32
N LEU A 86 12.85 4.93 3.59
CA LEU A 86 13.36 5.77 4.69
C LEU A 86 14.85 6.13 4.52
N GLU A 87 15.63 5.25 3.91
CA GLU A 87 17.07 5.43 3.67
C GLU A 87 17.38 6.00 2.27
N SER A 88 16.34 6.25 1.46
CA SER A 88 16.50 6.66 0.08
C SER A 88 17.11 8.06 -0.03
N LEU A 89 18.18 8.19 -0.82
CA LEU A 89 18.74 9.50 -1.21
C LEU A 89 17.94 10.18 -2.34
N ASP A 90 16.89 9.52 -2.84
CA ASP A 90 16.04 10.08 -3.86
C ASP A 90 15.21 11.23 -3.28
N TYR A 91 15.28 12.41 -3.91
CA TYR A 91 14.57 13.60 -3.43
C TYR A 91 13.06 13.37 -3.34
N ARG A 92 12.51 12.44 -4.13
CA ARG A 92 11.09 12.08 -4.11
C ARG A 92 10.67 11.43 -2.79
N HIS A 93 11.61 10.85 -2.06
CA HIS A 93 11.39 10.09 -0.83
C HIS A 93 11.89 10.82 0.42
N ARG A 94 12.55 11.99 0.28
CA ARG A 94 13.22 12.68 1.40
C ARG A 94 12.30 12.93 2.60
N ASP A 95 11.03 13.23 2.34
CA ASP A 95 10.09 13.63 3.39
C ASP A 95 9.49 12.42 4.12
N ILE A 96 9.57 11.22 3.52
CA ILE A 96 9.10 9.96 4.14
C ILE A 96 9.84 9.74 5.47
N GLN A 97 11.17 9.89 5.47
CA GLN A 97 11.97 9.72 6.70
C GLN A 97 11.56 10.73 7.78
N LEU A 98 11.40 12.00 7.39
CA LEU A 98 11.03 13.07 8.32
C LEU A 98 9.63 12.85 8.91
N HIS A 99 8.65 12.47 8.09
CA HIS A 99 7.30 12.16 8.55
C HIS A 99 7.30 10.95 9.49
N PHE A 100 8.04 9.91 9.16
CA PHE A 100 8.14 8.73 9.98
C PHE A 100 8.79 9.00 11.35
N GLN A 101 9.85 9.82 11.39
CA GLN A 101 10.48 10.24 12.64
C GLN A 101 9.53 11.04 13.54
N LYS A 102 8.72 11.95 12.96
CA LYS A 102 7.70 12.69 13.71
C LYS A 102 6.64 11.74 14.29
N LEU A 103 6.22 10.72 13.54
CA LEU A 103 5.27 9.71 14.01
C LEU A 103 5.84 8.90 15.18
N ILE A 104 7.09 8.41 15.08
CA ILE A 104 7.74 7.71 16.21
C ILE A 104 7.90 8.64 17.43
N GLY A 105 8.24 9.92 17.21
CA GLY A 105 8.33 10.89 18.30
C GLY A 105 6.98 11.13 19.01
N THR A 106 5.88 11.04 18.28
CA THR A 106 4.51 11.18 18.82
C THR A 106 4.03 9.89 19.47
N TYR A 107 4.39 8.74 18.89
CA TYR A 107 3.98 7.40 19.32
C TYR A 107 5.23 6.50 19.51
N PRO A 108 5.92 6.58 20.66
CA PRO A 108 7.16 5.82 20.87
C PRO A 108 7.00 4.29 20.79
N GLU A 109 5.79 3.79 21.05
CA GLU A 109 5.43 2.37 20.98
C GLU A 109 4.84 1.95 19.61
N LEU A 110 4.95 2.80 18.59
CA LEU A 110 4.38 2.55 17.27
C LEU A 110 4.90 1.24 16.67
N THR A 111 3.96 0.34 16.37
CA THR A 111 4.24 -0.91 15.68
C THR A 111 4.01 -0.78 14.18
N LEU A 112 4.83 -1.44 13.38
CA LEU A 112 4.70 -1.47 11.92
C LEU A 112 4.06 -2.77 11.46
N HIS A 113 3.00 -2.64 10.67
CA HIS A 113 2.33 -3.75 9.99
C HIS A 113 2.44 -3.57 8.49
N PHE A 114 2.64 -4.67 7.77
CA PHE A 114 2.79 -4.67 6.33
C PHE A 114 1.82 -5.66 5.73
N ILE A 115 0.91 -5.16 4.90
CA ILE A 115 -0.03 -5.98 4.14
C ILE A 115 0.11 -5.68 2.66
N ARG A 116 -0.27 -6.66 1.84
CA ARG A 116 -0.50 -6.47 0.42
C ARG A 116 -1.90 -6.90 0.05
N VAL A 117 -2.52 -6.13 -0.84
CA VAL A 117 -3.85 -6.39 -1.38
C VAL A 117 -3.69 -6.76 -2.84
N GLU A 118 -4.16 -7.95 -3.18
CA GLU A 118 -4.21 -8.44 -4.56
C GLU A 118 -5.68 -8.57 -4.96
N THR A 119 -6.09 -7.81 -5.97
CA THR A 119 -7.47 -7.78 -6.44
C THR A 119 -7.55 -8.29 -7.87
N LEU A 120 -8.27 -9.39 -8.06
CA LEU A 120 -8.67 -9.87 -9.38
C LEU A 120 -9.97 -9.17 -9.77
N ILE A 121 -9.97 -8.57 -10.95
CA ILE A 121 -11.11 -7.82 -11.47
C ILE A 121 -11.50 -8.30 -12.87
N GLU A 122 -12.77 -8.20 -13.18
CA GLU A 122 -13.30 -8.33 -14.53
C GLU A 122 -13.76 -6.94 -15.03
N LEU A 123 -13.50 -6.64 -16.30
CA LEU A 123 -14.06 -5.46 -16.96
C LEU A 123 -15.44 -5.81 -17.53
N THR A 124 -16.47 -5.11 -17.07
CA THR A 124 -17.86 -5.21 -17.52
C THR A 124 -18.31 -3.91 -18.20
N GLU A 125 -19.54 -3.89 -18.72
CA GLU A 125 -20.17 -2.69 -19.27
C GLU A 125 -20.26 -1.55 -18.23
N ASP A 126 -20.49 -1.91 -16.96
CA ASP A 126 -20.64 -0.99 -15.83
C ASP A 126 -19.32 -0.60 -15.14
N ARG A 127 -18.15 -1.00 -15.70
CA ARG A 127 -16.77 -0.89 -15.16
C ARG A 127 -16.27 -2.17 -14.48
N PHE A 128 -15.50 -2.05 -13.40
CA PHE A 128 -14.80 -3.17 -12.78
C PHE A 128 -15.66 -3.89 -11.76
N VAL A 129 -15.67 -5.22 -11.84
CA VAL A 129 -16.24 -6.10 -10.81
C VAL A 129 -15.09 -6.85 -10.14
N VAL A 130 -15.15 -6.99 -8.82
CA VAL A 130 -14.17 -7.78 -8.07
C VAL A 130 -14.55 -9.25 -8.14
N GLU A 131 -13.69 -10.07 -8.74
CA GLU A 131 -13.86 -11.54 -8.73
C GLU A 131 -13.25 -12.18 -7.49
N ASP A 132 -12.08 -11.69 -7.07
CA ASP A 132 -11.34 -12.18 -5.91
C ASP A 132 -10.55 -11.04 -5.26
N LEU A 133 -10.48 -11.06 -3.93
CA LEU A 133 -9.75 -10.06 -3.15
C LEU A 133 -9.01 -10.76 -2.02
N LYS A 134 -7.68 -10.63 -2.05
CA LYS A 134 -6.80 -11.27 -1.07
C LYS A 134 -6.00 -10.22 -0.32
N VAL A 135 -6.20 -10.16 0.99
CA VAL A 135 -5.32 -9.43 1.91
C VAL A 135 -4.31 -10.41 2.47
N LYS A 136 -3.03 -10.16 2.20
CA LYS A 136 -1.92 -11.04 2.58
C LYS A 136 -0.93 -10.30 3.46
N SER A 137 -0.25 -11.02 4.35
CA SER A 137 0.96 -10.49 4.98
C SER A 137 1.96 -10.09 3.89
N TRP A 138 2.55 -8.92 4.05
CA TRP A 138 3.67 -8.45 3.25
C TRP A 138 4.89 -8.17 4.14
N LYS A 139 4.95 -8.80 5.32
CA LYS A 139 6.13 -8.67 6.18
C LYS A 139 7.37 -9.27 5.53
N ASP A 140 7.19 -10.45 4.93
CA ASP A 140 8.24 -11.29 4.38
C ASP A 140 8.24 -11.26 2.84
N SER A 141 9.23 -11.93 2.25
CA SER A 141 9.38 -11.97 0.80
C SER A 141 8.20 -12.65 0.11
N ILE A 142 7.91 -12.17 -1.10
CA ILE A 142 6.90 -12.75 -1.98
C ILE A 142 7.59 -13.83 -2.81
N SER A 143 7.35 -15.09 -2.47
CA SER A 143 7.68 -16.22 -3.34
C SER A 143 6.78 -16.20 -4.58
N ASN A 144 7.40 -16.38 -5.77
CA ASN A 144 6.64 -16.63 -7.00
C ASN A 144 5.96 -18.00 -6.94
#